data_AF-A0A961C1D8-F1
#
_entry.id   AF-A0A961C1D8-F1
#
_cell.length_a   1.000
_cell.length_b   1.000
_cell.length_c   1.000
_cell.angle_alpha   90.00
_cell.angle_beta   90.00
_cell.angle_gamma   90.00
#
_symmetry.space_group_name_H-M   'P 1'
#
loop_
_entity.id
_entity.type
_entity.pdbx_description
1 polymer ?
#
loop_
_entity_poly.entity_id
_entity_poly.type
_entity_poly.pdbx_seq_one_letter_code
_entity_poly.pdbx_strand_id
1 'polypeptide(L)'
;MTTVREWFAGQGRDRILLRLLILLAGLATTGLTIAAAPGGDLAFMPYLVLAAIAAAAAPETWVTAVLALLHCGVWWLFVPRPESPAGLMLPAGAALLLLVMHLAASACGVWPPGVRVPAEARMRWARDAGLVAVGILVTAALGALVIAARAPGVAGATFAALAVIAMAAVMGFVRTTR
;
A
#
# COMPACT_ATOMS: atom_id res chain seq x y z
N MET A 1 -8.39 22.84 -22.95
CA MET A 1 -8.85 21.74 -22.08
C MET A 1 -8.53 20.46 -22.81
N THR A 2 -7.66 19.62 -22.26
CA THR A 2 -7.30 18.32 -22.85
C THR A 2 -8.48 17.38 -22.73
N THR A 3 -8.89 16.71 -23.81
CA THR A 3 -9.99 15.74 -23.72
C THR A 3 -9.54 14.49 -22.97
N VAL A 4 -10.47 13.77 -22.32
CA VAL A 4 -10.17 12.49 -21.64
C VAL A 4 -9.47 11.52 -22.60
N ARG A 5 -9.89 11.51 -23.87
CA ARG A 5 -9.31 10.66 -24.92
C ARG A 5 -7.85 11.03 -25.23
N GLU A 6 -7.55 12.32 -25.38
CA GLU A 6 -6.17 12.80 -25.57
C GLU A 6 -5.28 12.47 -24.37
N TRP A 7 -5.83 12.60 -23.17
CA TRP A 7 -5.11 12.22 -21.95
C TRP A 7 -4.72 10.75 -21.96
N PHE A 8 -5.64 9.84 -22.31
CA PHE A 8 -5.33 8.40 -22.41
C PHE A 8 -4.35 8.08 -23.54
N ALA A 9 -4.50 8.71 -24.70
CA ALA A 9 -3.63 8.48 -25.86
C ALA A 9 -2.16 8.82 -25.57
N GLY A 10 -1.91 9.82 -24.73
CA GLY A 10 -0.55 10.24 -24.36
C GLY A 10 0.14 9.39 -23.29
N GLN A 11 -0.58 8.53 -22.54
CA GLN A 11 -0.01 7.82 -21.38
C GLN A 11 0.75 6.56 -21.78
N GLY A 12 0.31 5.87 -22.84
CA GLY A 12 0.77 4.53 -23.19
C GLY A 12 0.17 3.43 -22.30
N ARG A 13 0.16 2.19 -22.80
CA ARG A 13 -0.47 1.04 -22.13
C ARG A 13 0.09 0.77 -20.74
N ASP A 14 1.41 0.80 -20.58
CA ASP A 14 2.06 0.44 -19.30
C ASP A 14 1.67 1.41 -18.18
N ARG A 15 1.59 2.71 -18.46
CA ARG A 15 1.19 3.71 -17.48
C ARG A 15 -0.28 3.61 -17.10
N ILE A 16 -1.16 3.25 -18.04
CA ILE A 16 -2.58 2.95 -17.75
C ILE A 16 -2.69 1.74 -16.81
N LEU A 17 -1.91 0.68 -17.05
CA LEU A 17 -1.90 -0.50 -16.18
C LEU A 17 -1.41 -0.17 -14.76
N LEU A 18 -0.37 0.67 -14.62
CA LEU A 18 0.10 1.12 -13.32
C LEU A 18 -0.96 1.94 -12.57
N ARG A 19 -1.66 2.85 -13.25
CA ARG A 19 -2.76 3.64 -12.65
C ARG A 19 -3.94 2.77 -12.23
N LEU A 20 -4.30 1.78 -13.05
CA LEU A 20 -5.30 0.78 -12.70
C LEU A 20 -4.87 -0.04 -11.48
N LEU A 21 -3.60 -0.43 -11.41
CA LEU A 21 -3.06 -1.17 -10.27
C LEU A 21 -3.13 -0.34 -8.98
N ILE A 22 -2.81 0.95 -9.03
CA ILE A 22 -2.97 1.89 -7.89
C ILE A 22 -4.42 1.95 -7.45
N LEU A 23 -5.36 2.15 -8.39
CA LEU A 23 -6.79 2.23 -8.08
C LEU A 23 -7.28 0.92 -7.44
N LEU A 24 -7.01 -0.21 -8.06
CA LEU A 24 -7.45 -1.52 -7.57
C LEU A 24 -6.83 -1.86 -6.21
N ALA A 25 -5.54 -1.58 -6.01
CA ALA A 25 -4.88 -1.79 -4.73
C ALA A 25 -5.45 -0.88 -3.64
N GLY A 26 -5.72 0.41 -3.94
CA GLY A 26 -6.34 1.35 -2.99
C GLY A 26 -7.78 0.94 -2.62
N LEU A 27 -8.59 0.54 -3.60
CA LEU A 27 -9.95 0.05 -3.35
C LEU A 27 -9.95 -1.27 -2.56
N ALA A 28 -9.05 -2.21 -2.89
CA ALA A 28 -8.90 -3.45 -2.15
C ALA A 28 -8.43 -3.20 -0.71
N THR A 29 -7.48 -2.27 -0.50
CA THR A 29 -7.02 -1.87 0.84
C THR A 29 -8.17 -1.25 1.64
N THR A 30 -9.00 -0.43 1.00
CA THR A 30 -10.23 0.11 1.62
C THR A 30 -11.17 -1.03 2.02
N GLY A 31 -11.43 -1.99 1.14
CA GLY A 31 -12.22 -3.18 1.44
C GLY A 31 -11.69 -3.98 2.64
N LEU A 32 -10.37 -4.22 2.71
CA LEU A 32 -9.76 -4.90 3.84
C LEU A 32 -9.86 -4.10 5.13
N THR A 33 -9.74 -2.77 5.05
CA THR A 33 -9.89 -1.87 6.22
C THR A 33 -11.30 -1.98 6.81
N ILE A 34 -12.32 -2.04 5.95
CA ILE A 34 -13.73 -2.20 6.34
C ILE A 34 -13.95 -3.57 6.98
N ALA A 35 -13.45 -4.62 6.35
CA ALA A 35 -13.55 -5.98 6.88
C ALA A 35 -12.84 -6.13 8.23
N ALA A 36 -11.74 -5.40 8.44
CA ALA A 36 -10.96 -5.43 9.66
C ALA A 36 -11.58 -4.60 10.81
N ALA A 37 -12.48 -3.64 10.53
CA ALA A 37 -13.08 -2.75 11.53
C ALA A 37 -14.61 -2.93 11.64
N PRO A 38 -15.11 -4.09 12.12
CA PRO A 38 -16.55 -4.33 12.31
C PRO A 38 -17.07 -3.43 13.44
N GLY A 39 -17.63 -2.27 13.08
CA GLY A 39 -18.09 -1.24 14.02
C GLY A 39 -17.36 0.10 13.90
N GLY A 40 -16.36 0.21 13.02
CA GLY A 40 -15.73 1.49 12.69
C GLY A 40 -16.71 2.44 12.00
N ASP A 41 -16.49 3.75 12.16
CA ASP A 41 -17.29 4.77 11.50
C ASP A 41 -17.08 4.69 9.97
N LEU A 42 -18.12 4.26 9.27
CA LEU A 42 -18.12 4.11 7.82
C LEU A 42 -18.10 5.47 7.09
N ALA A 43 -18.30 6.58 7.82
CA ALA A 43 -18.23 7.93 7.25
C ALA A 43 -16.87 8.24 6.61
N PHE A 44 -15.79 7.55 6.99
CA PHE A 44 -14.46 7.74 6.40
C PHE A 44 -14.28 7.02 5.05
N MET A 45 -15.12 6.03 4.70
CA MET A 45 -14.96 5.22 3.48
C MET A 45 -14.98 6.05 2.18
N PRO A 46 -15.91 7.00 1.97
CA PRO A 46 -15.93 7.78 0.73
C PRO A 46 -14.63 8.57 0.55
N TYR A 47 -14.02 9.05 1.64
CA TYR A 47 -12.76 9.78 1.59
C TYR A 47 -11.59 8.89 1.15
N LEU A 48 -11.52 7.64 1.64
CA LEU A 48 -10.49 6.69 1.20
C LEU A 48 -10.66 6.31 -0.28
N VAL A 49 -11.90 6.11 -0.74
CA VAL A 49 -12.21 5.83 -2.15
C VAL A 49 -11.83 7.01 -3.04
N LEU A 50 -12.21 8.23 -2.66
CA LEU A 50 -11.86 9.44 -3.39
C LEU A 50 -10.35 9.66 -3.41
N ALA A 51 -9.66 9.41 -2.30
CA ALA A 51 -8.20 9.48 -2.23
C ALA A 51 -7.52 8.41 -3.11
N ALA A 52 -8.08 7.20 -3.22
CA ALA A 52 -7.61 6.16 -4.15
C ALA A 52 -7.78 6.57 -5.62
N ILE A 53 -8.92 7.17 -5.97
CA ILE A 53 -9.16 7.73 -7.30
C ILE A 53 -8.17 8.86 -7.59
N ALA A 54 -7.97 9.78 -6.64
CA ALA A 54 -7.02 10.88 -6.76
C ALA A 54 -5.57 10.39 -6.90
N ALA A 55 -5.17 9.38 -6.12
CA ALA A 55 -3.85 8.74 -6.23
C ALA A 55 -3.65 8.09 -7.60
N ALA A 56 -4.65 7.39 -8.12
CA ALA A 56 -4.58 6.81 -9.47
C ALA A 56 -4.57 7.89 -10.59
N ALA A 57 -5.20 9.04 -10.35
CA ALA A 57 -5.22 10.18 -11.27
C ALA A 57 -3.92 11.00 -11.24
N ALA A 58 -3.21 11.04 -10.12
CA ALA A 58 -1.96 11.79 -9.94
C ALA A 58 -0.90 11.00 -9.15
N PRO A 59 -0.45 9.83 -9.65
CA PRO A 59 0.33 8.89 -8.86
C PRO A 59 1.73 9.39 -8.51
N GLU A 60 2.29 10.27 -9.34
CA GLU A 60 3.57 10.96 -9.13
C GLU A 60 3.55 12.03 -8.01
N THR A 61 2.41 12.30 -7.39
CA THR A 61 2.26 13.34 -6.36
C THR A 61 2.29 12.77 -4.94
N TRP A 62 2.28 13.65 -3.94
CA TRP A 62 2.18 13.28 -2.52
C TRP A 62 0.85 12.59 -2.17
N VAL A 63 -0.16 12.60 -3.06
CA VAL A 63 -1.50 12.03 -2.81
C VAL A 63 -1.43 10.55 -2.47
N THR A 64 -0.60 9.77 -3.17
CA THR A 64 -0.43 8.33 -2.86
C THR A 64 0.13 8.10 -1.44
N ALA A 65 1.06 8.96 -1.01
CA ALA A 65 1.61 8.89 0.34
C ALA A 65 0.56 9.27 1.39
N VAL A 66 -0.24 10.31 1.13
CA VAL A 66 -1.33 10.69 2.04
C VAL A 66 -2.39 9.60 2.12
N LEU A 67 -2.75 8.93 1.02
CA LEU A 67 -3.64 7.78 1.05
C LEU A 67 -3.10 6.65 1.93
N ALA A 68 -1.81 6.32 1.81
CA ALA A 68 -1.18 5.32 2.67
C ALA A 68 -1.22 5.73 4.16
N LEU A 69 -0.92 7.00 4.47
CA LEU A 69 -0.99 7.54 5.83
C LEU A 69 -2.42 7.52 6.40
N LEU A 70 -3.43 7.82 5.57
CA LEU A 70 -4.84 7.73 5.96
C LEU A 70 -5.22 6.29 6.29
N HIS A 71 -4.83 5.32 5.47
CA HIS A 71 -5.04 3.91 5.81
C HIS A 71 -4.35 3.54 7.13
N CYS A 72 -3.09 3.91 7.34
CA CYS A 72 -2.39 3.67 8.60
C CYS A 72 -3.13 4.30 9.80
N GLY A 73 -3.61 5.53 9.67
CA GLY A 73 -4.37 6.22 10.71
C GLY A 73 -5.70 5.54 11.03
N VAL A 74 -6.46 5.12 10.00
CA VAL A 74 -7.72 4.38 10.19
C VAL A 74 -7.47 3.03 10.85
N TRP A 75 -6.44 2.30 10.43
CA TRP A 75 -6.06 1.05 11.07
C TRP A 75 -5.67 1.24 12.53
N TRP A 76 -4.91 2.29 12.84
CA TRP A 76 -4.52 2.61 14.20
C TRP A 76 -5.72 2.94 15.11
N LEU A 77 -6.71 3.66 14.59
CA LEU A 77 -7.84 4.15 15.37
C LEU A 77 -9.00 3.16 15.48
N PHE A 78 -9.27 2.38 14.44
CA PHE A 78 -10.52 1.63 14.31
C PHE A 78 -10.35 0.11 14.18
N VAL A 79 -9.18 -0.38 13.78
CA VAL A 79 -8.99 -1.83 13.65
C VAL A 79 -8.61 -2.40 15.02
N PRO A 80 -9.44 -3.29 15.59
CA PRO A 80 -9.15 -3.90 16.86
C PRO A 80 -7.89 -4.75 16.78
N ARG A 81 -7.28 -4.95 17.94
CA ARG A 81 -6.13 -5.83 18.06
C ARG A 81 -6.50 -7.26 17.67
N PRO A 82 -5.69 -7.95 16.84
CA PRO A 82 -5.91 -9.36 16.57
C PRO A 82 -5.68 -10.19 17.84
N GLU A 83 -6.70 -10.96 18.22
CA GLU A 83 -6.65 -11.90 19.36
C GLU A 83 -6.06 -13.26 18.98
N SER A 84 -5.95 -13.53 17.68
CA SER A 84 -5.41 -14.76 17.13
C SER A 84 -4.40 -14.47 16.01
N PRO A 85 -3.46 -15.40 15.74
CA PRO A 85 -2.56 -15.32 14.60
C PRO A 85 -3.29 -15.12 13.26
N ALA A 86 -4.45 -15.77 13.07
CA ALA A 86 -5.25 -15.63 11.86
C ALA A 86 -5.78 -14.20 11.68
N GLY A 87 -5.98 -13.45 12.77
CA GLY A 87 -6.35 -12.03 12.72
C GLY A 87 -5.30 -11.13 12.05
N LEU A 88 -4.07 -11.60 11.87
CA LEU A 88 -3.02 -10.84 11.16
C LEU A 88 -3.10 -10.93 9.63
N MET A 89 -3.96 -11.80 9.08
CA MET A 89 -4.08 -11.95 7.63
C MET A 89 -4.55 -10.66 6.94
N LEU A 90 -5.54 -9.98 7.53
CA LEU A 90 -6.05 -8.72 7.01
C LEU A 90 -5.00 -7.60 7.01
N PRO A 91 -4.30 -7.29 8.14
CA PRO A 91 -3.24 -6.27 8.14
C PRO A 91 -2.09 -6.59 7.21
N ALA A 92 -1.67 -7.86 7.15
CA ALA A 92 -0.61 -8.26 6.23
C ALA A 92 -1.03 -8.05 4.77
N GLY A 93 -2.27 -8.42 4.42
CA GLY A 93 -2.84 -8.16 3.10
C GLY A 93 -2.91 -6.67 2.76
N ALA A 94 -3.38 -5.85 3.70
CA ALA A 94 -3.45 -4.40 3.53
C ALA A 94 -2.05 -3.79 3.33
N ALA A 95 -1.06 -4.20 4.12
CA ALA A 95 0.32 -3.74 3.98
C ALA A 95 0.93 -4.11 2.62
N LEU A 96 0.67 -5.33 2.12
CA LEU A 96 1.11 -5.75 0.79
C LEU A 96 0.44 -4.93 -0.33
N LEU A 97 -0.86 -4.64 -0.21
CA LEU A 97 -1.56 -3.81 -1.19
C LEU A 97 -1.05 -2.35 -1.18
N LEU A 98 -0.79 -1.78 0.01
CA LEU A 98 -0.16 -0.47 0.13
C LEU A 98 1.24 -0.44 -0.48
N LEU A 99 2.03 -1.51 -0.31
CA LEU A 99 3.32 -1.66 -0.98
C LEU A 99 3.14 -1.67 -2.51
N VAL A 100 2.23 -2.49 -3.05
CA VAL A 100 1.92 -2.55 -4.49
C VAL A 100 1.53 -1.17 -5.03
N MET A 101 0.67 -0.45 -4.31
CA MET A 101 0.23 0.88 -4.67
C MET A 101 1.41 1.87 -4.71
N HIS A 102 2.25 1.88 -3.66
CA HIS A 102 3.41 2.77 -3.58
C HIS A 102 4.43 2.48 -4.68
N LEU A 103 4.68 1.19 -4.92
CA LEU A 103 5.52 0.71 -6.00
C LEU A 103 4.99 1.21 -7.35
N ALA A 104 3.72 0.97 -7.67
CA ALA A 104 3.12 1.42 -8.93
C ALA A 104 3.16 2.96 -9.10
N ALA A 105 3.02 3.70 -8.01
CA ALA A 105 3.16 5.16 -8.00
C ALA A 105 4.60 5.61 -8.26
N SER A 106 5.59 4.98 -7.61
CA SER A 106 7.00 5.25 -7.85
C SER A 106 7.40 4.92 -9.29
N ALA A 107 6.90 3.81 -9.83
CA ALA A 107 7.07 3.45 -11.24
C ALA A 107 6.54 4.54 -12.19
N CYS A 108 5.37 5.12 -11.89
CA CYS A 108 4.84 6.27 -12.66
C CYS A 108 5.71 7.52 -12.56
N GLY A 109 6.47 7.72 -11.47
CA GLY A 109 7.37 8.85 -11.30
C GLY A 109 8.72 8.66 -11.98
N VAL A 110 9.23 7.43 -12.06
CA VAL A 110 10.53 7.10 -12.68
C VAL A 110 10.43 7.02 -14.20
N TRP A 111 9.36 6.42 -14.73
CA TRP A 111 9.22 6.19 -16.16
C TRP A 111 8.26 7.19 -16.83
N PRO A 112 8.74 7.99 -17.80
CA PRO A 112 7.89 8.93 -18.53
C PRO A 112 6.76 8.20 -19.29
N PRO A 113 5.63 8.87 -19.54
CA PRO A 113 4.57 8.33 -20.38
C PRO A 113 5.09 7.98 -21.78
N GLY A 114 4.58 6.90 -22.37
CA GLY A 114 4.95 6.44 -23.71
C GLY A 114 6.30 5.70 -23.82
N VAL A 115 7.13 5.69 -22.78
CA VAL A 115 8.40 4.95 -22.76
C VAL A 115 8.17 3.51 -22.30
N ARG A 116 8.69 2.55 -23.06
CA ARG A 116 8.69 1.14 -22.63
C ARG A 116 9.72 0.95 -21.52
N VAL A 117 9.30 0.34 -20.42
CA VAL A 117 10.22 0.02 -19.31
C VAL A 117 11.16 -1.12 -19.72
N PRO A 118 12.49 -0.94 -19.66
CA PRO A 118 13.44 -2.00 -19.98
C PRO A 118 13.23 -3.25 -19.10
N ALA A 119 13.35 -4.44 -19.69
CA ALA A 119 13.09 -5.69 -18.97
C ALA A 119 13.98 -5.87 -17.72
N GLU A 120 15.25 -5.48 -17.82
CA GLU A 120 16.19 -5.52 -16.69
C GLU A 120 15.80 -4.59 -15.56
N ALA A 121 15.33 -3.37 -15.88
CA ALA A 121 14.86 -2.42 -14.88
C ALA A 121 13.63 -2.97 -14.15
N ARG A 122 12.68 -3.59 -14.88
CA ARG A 122 11.54 -4.28 -14.29
C ARG A 122 11.97 -5.43 -13.37
N MET A 123 12.96 -6.23 -13.78
CA MET A 123 13.44 -7.36 -12.97
C MET A 123 14.13 -6.90 -11.68
N ARG A 124 15.02 -5.90 -11.76
CA ARG A 124 15.65 -5.31 -10.57
C ARG A 124 14.61 -4.75 -9.62
N TRP A 125 13.68 -3.99 -10.15
CA TRP A 125 12.58 -3.40 -9.39
C TRP A 125 11.68 -4.45 -8.74
N ALA A 126 11.31 -5.50 -9.47
CA ALA A 126 10.51 -6.61 -8.94
C ALA A 126 11.24 -7.39 -7.85
N ARG A 127 12.56 -7.58 -7.99
CA ARG A 127 13.39 -8.22 -6.95
C ARG A 127 13.41 -7.38 -5.67
N ASP A 128 13.67 -6.08 -5.80
CA ASP A 128 13.78 -5.19 -4.64
C ASP A 128 12.41 -5.05 -3.95
N ALA A 129 11.32 -4.94 -4.72
CA ALA A 129 9.95 -5.04 -4.23
C ALA A 129 9.67 -6.37 -3.52
N GLY A 130 10.14 -7.48 -4.09
CA GLY A 130 10.01 -8.81 -3.50
C GLY A 130 10.69 -8.93 -2.14
N LEU A 131 11.89 -8.35 -1.97
CA LEU A 131 12.58 -8.31 -0.69
C LEU A 131 11.78 -7.55 0.38
N VAL A 132 11.18 -6.42 0.00
CA VAL A 132 10.31 -5.64 0.91
C VAL A 132 9.05 -6.43 1.27
N ALA A 133 8.42 -7.10 0.30
CA ALA A 133 7.26 -7.96 0.54
C ALA A 133 7.59 -9.12 1.51
N VAL A 134 8.75 -9.77 1.33
CA VAL A 134 9.24 -10.79 2.27
C VAL A 134 9.42 -10.21 3.67
N GLY A 135 9.97 -9.00 3.81
CA GLY A 135 10.09 -8.31 5.09
C GLY A 135 8.74 -8.10 5.79
N ILE A 136 7.72 -7.67 5.04
CA ILE A 136 6.34 -7.54 5.56
C ILE A 136 5.81 -8.90 6.07
N LEU A 137 5.99 -9.97 5.27
CA LEU A 137 5.51 -11.30 5.63
C LEU A 137 6.23 -11.88 6.86
N VAL A 138 7.55 -11.73 6.94
CA VAL A 138 8.34 -12.14 8.12
C VAL A 138 7.87 -11.39 9.36
N THR A 139 7.61 -10.09 9.24
CA THR A 139 7.10 -9.28 10.36
C THR A 139 5.73 -9.75 10.83
N ALA A 140 4.83 -10.03 9.89
CA ALA A 140 3.51 -10.58 10.21
C ALA A 140 3.64 -11.96 10.90
N ALA A 141 4.54 -12.82 10.43
CA ALA A 141 4.80 -14.13 11.02
C ALA A 141 5.37 -14.01 12.45
N LEU A 142 6.31 -13.10 12.69
CA LEU A 142 6.83 -12.83 14.04
C LEU A 142 5.72 -12.28 14.96
N GLY A 143 4.89 -11.36 14.46
CA GLY A 143 3.71 -10.88 15.18
C GLY A 143 2.76 -12.02 15.56
N ALA A 144 2.53 -12.96 14.64
CA ALA A 144 1.69 -14.13 14.88
C ALA A 144 2.26 -15.01 16.01
N LEU A 145 3.57 -15.24 16.02
CA LEU A 145 4.24 -15.98 17.10
C LEU A 145 4.10 -15.29 18.45
N VAL A 146 4.24 -13.96 18.50
CA VAL A 146 4.07 -13.17 19.73
C VAL A 146 2.64 -13.26 20.27
N ILE A 147 1.64 -13.15 19.38
CA ILE A 147 0.22 -13.31 19.75
C ILE A 147 -0.03 -14.73 20.28
N ALA A 148 0.46 -15.75 19.57
CA ALA A 148 0.32 -17.15 19.97
C ALA A 148 0.94 -17.44 21.34
N ALA A 149 2.09 -16.81 21.64
CA ALA A 149 2.78 -16.94 22.91
C ALA A 149 2.08 -16.22 24.09
N ARG A 150 1.00 -15.45 23.84
CA ARG A 150 0.27 -14.64 24.85
C ARG A 150 1.19 -13.77 25.71
N ALA A 151 2.26 -13.25 25.14
CA ALA A 151 3.24 -12.46 25.90
C ALA A 151 2.55 -11.22 26.52
N PRO A 152 2.59 -11.05 27.86
CA PRO A 152 1.97 -9.91 28.52
C PRO A 152 2.71 -8.60 28.18
N GLY A 153 1.97 -7.50 27.98
CA GLY A 153 2.53 -6.15 27.84
C GLY A 153 3.04 -5.74 26.44
N VAL A 154 3.04 -6.62 25.44
CA VAL A 154 3.72 -6.37 24.13
C VAL A 154 2.78 -5.91 23.00
N ALA A 155 1.50 -5.71 23.33
CA ALA A 155 0.40 -5.47 22.39
C ALA A 155 0.58 -4.27 21.46
N GLY A 156 0.88 -3.10 22.04
CA GLY A 156 1.08 -1.87 21.28
C GLY A 156 2.34 -1.88 20.43
N ALA A 157 3.36 -2.63 20.87
CA ALA A 157 4.62 -2.75 20.15
C ALA A 157 4.49 -3.53 18.83
N THR A 158 3.53 -4.46 18.72
CA THR A 158 3.30 -5.23 17.48
C THR A 158 2.71 -4.36 16.37
N PHE A 159 1.78 -3.46 16.68
CA PHE A 159 1.24 -2.51 15.70
C PHE A 159 2.25 -1.40 15.36
N ALA A 160 3.00 -0.91 16.35
CA ALA A 160 4.09 0.02 16.10
C ALA A 160 5.17 -0.59 15.20
N ALA A 161 5.51 -1.87 15.39
CA ALA A 161 6.46 -2.59 14.54
C ALA A 161 5.94 -2.76 13.11
N LEU A 162 4.68 -3.16 12.93
CA LEU A 162 4.06 -3.27 11.61
C LEU A 162 3.97 -1.91 10.90
N ALA A 163 3.59 -0.84 11.63
CA ALA A 163 3.54 0.51 11.10
C ALA A 163 4.93 1.04 10.75
N VAL A 164 5.94 0.81 11.59
CA VAL A 164 7.33 1.21 11.33
C VAL A 164 7.90 0.44 10.14
N ILE A 165 7.56 -0.84 9.97
CA ILE A 165 8.04 -1.64 8.85
C ILE A 165 7.32 -1.26 7.54
N ALA A 166 6.03 -0.93 7.60
CA ALA A 166 5.33 -0.31 6.48
C ALA A 166 5.93 1.07 6.13
N MET A 167 6.25 1.90 7.13
CA MET A 167 6.90 3.20 6.92
C MET A 167 8.32 3.07 6.38
N ALA A 168 9.11 2.11 6.89
CA ALA A 168 10.48 1.85 6.46
C ALA A 168 10.52 1.27 5.04
N ALA A 169 9.53 0.45 4.66
CA ALA A 169 9.32 -0.01 3.30
C ALA A 169 9.06 1.18 2.35
N VAL A 170 8.21 2.13 2.77
CA VAL A 170 7.92 3.37 2.02
C VAL A 170 9.16 4.28 1.92
N MET A 171 9.93 4.42 3.01
CA MET A 171 11.10 5.32 3.03
C MET A 171 12.36 4.71 2.37
N GLY A 172 12.56 3.39 2.45
CA GLY A 172 13.70 2.70 1.85
C GLY A 172 13.67 2.74 0.32
N PHE A 173 12.47 2.75 -0.27
CA PHE A 173 12.28 2.81 -1.73
C PHE A 173 12.72 4.15 -2.35
N VAL A 174 12.73 5.23 -1.56
CA VAL A 174 13.14 6.58 -2.01
C VAL A 174 14.66 6.65 -2.28
N ARG A 175 15.47 5.75 -1.71
CA ARG A 175 16.93 5.79 -1.87
C ARG A 175 17.46 4.96 -3.05
N THR A 176 16.73 3.97 -3.54
CA THR A 176 17.22 3.05 -4.60
C THR A 176 16.81 3.48 -6.02
N THR A 177 16.04 4.55 -6.15
CA THR A 177 15.51 5.06 -7.44
C THR A 177 16.22 6.32 -7.95
N ARG A 178 17.33 6.73 -7.31
CA ARG A 178 18.27 7.75 -7.81
C ARG A 178 19.54 7.08 -8.27
#